data_AF-A0A3M2K466-F1
#
_entry.id   AF-A0A3M2K466-F1
#
_cell.length_a   1.000
_cell.length_b   1.000
_cell.length_c   1.000
_cell.angle_alpha   90.00
_cell.angle_beta   90.00
_cell.angle_gamma   90.00
#
_symmetry.space_group_name_H-M   'P 1'
#
loop_
_entity.id
_entity.type
_entity.pdbx_description
1 polymer ?
#
loop_
_entity_poly.entity_id
_entity_poly.type
_entity_poly.pdbx_seq_one_letter_code
_entity_poly.pdbx_strand_id
1 'polypeptide(L)'
;RPADEPVDTDIGSVRLPRGEGRGLKVLEGHFISESAMSRLLAGQLEGISHAHEEGDTRKTIWPAFPPEGKLEIPALADLEFHVGLGRDNATRRHVDGMLYGISLIRLRPGVRFAVRVEGVDERIHPQDETIIVPLGGEGKLARLVVDDARPWPKRPELKTGADGKLRFRIVLTTPACMPEKGWLPEGFVEGRGIDGGLRWQGCLQGVECSIVSACIGKAVPMGGWNMAEGRPRPLQPHVPAGSVYFCEADASQIKGIQNLHGSHMGQNTALGFGHILIGCW
;
A
#
# COMPACT_ATOMS: atom_id res chain seq x y z
N ARG A 1 -11.94 -1.68 -13.47
CA ARG A 1 -13.16 -0.86 -13.40
C ARG A 1 -14.32 -1.74 -12.90
N PRO A 2 -15.34 -1.17 -12.25
CA PRO A 2 -16.58 -1.88 -11.90
C PRO A 2 -17.33 -2.42 -13.14
N ALA A 3 -18.17 -3.44 -12.93
CA ALA A 3 -19.13 -3.93 -13.93
C ALA A 3 -20.23 -2.90 -14.23
N ASP A 4 -20.86 -3.01 -15.41
CA ASP A 4 -21.92 -2.09 -15.87
C ASP A 4 -23.22 -2.24 -15.10
N GLU A 5 -23.48 -3.42 -14.57
CA GLU A 5 -24.70 -3.72 -13.82
C GLU A 5 -24.31 -4.30 -12.45
N PRO A 6 -25.10 -4.01 -11.41
CA PRO A 6 -24.96 -4.70 -10.14
C PRO A 6 -25.38 -6.16 -10.27
N VAL A 7 -24.80 -7.02 -9.44
CA VAL A 7 -25.16 -8.43 -9.32
C VAL A 7 -25.51 -8.74 -7.88
N ASP A 8 -26.47 -9.63 -7.68
CA ASP A 8 -26.89 -10.03 -6.34
C ASP A 8 -25.87 -10.97 -5.71
N THR A 9 -25.48 -10.63 -4.48
CA THR A 9 -24.52 -11.35 -3.66
C THR A 9 -25.07 -11.51 -2.24
N ASP A 10 -24.32 -12.22 -1.39
CA ASP A 10 -24.60 -12.35 0.05
C ASP A 10 -24.56 -11.01 0.81
N ILE A 11 -23.85 -10.01 0.27
CA ILE A 11 -23.80 -8.64 0.81
C ILE A 11 -24.78 -7.68 0.12
N GLY A 12 -25.67 -8.20 -0.74
CA GLY A 12 -26.65 -7.43 -1.50
C GLY A 12 -26.26 -7.20 -2.97
N SER A 13 -26.97 -6.29 -3.63
CA SER A 13 -26.78 -6.02 -5.06
C SER A 13 -25.60 -5.07 -5.26
N VAL A 14 -24.44 -5.57 -5.71
CA VAL A 14 -23.18 -4.81 -5.78
C VAL A 14 -22.57 -4.84 -7.18
N ARG A 15 -21.85 -3.78 -7.56
CA ARG A 15 -21.04 -3.77 -8.79
C ARG A 15 -19.69 -4.42 -8.52
N LEU A 16 -19.50 -5.65 -8.99
CA LEU A 16 -18.22 -6.34 -8.87
C LEU A 16 -17.17 -5.74 -9.82
N PRO A 17 -15.87 -5.75 -9.46
CA PRO A 17 -14.80 -5.39 -10.37
C PRO A 17 -14.79 -6.32 -11.60
N ARG A 18 -14.62 -5.75 -12.81
CA ARG A 18 -14.39 -6.55 -14.01
C ARG A 18 -12.99 -7.15 -14.00
N GLY A 19 -12.89 -8.40 -14.40
CA GLY A 19 -11.63 -9.07 -14.69
C GLY A 19 -11.86 -10.26 -15.61
N GLU A 20 -10.87 -10.56 -16.45
CA GLU A 20 -10.85 -11.77 -17.27
C GLU A 20 -10.04 -12.85 -16.52
N GLY A 21 -10.59 -14.06 -16.45
CA GLY A 21 -9.96 -15.19 -15.76
C GLY A 21 -10.65 -15.57 -14.44
N ARG A 22 -10.26 -16.74 -13.92
CA ARG A 22 -10.79 -17.29 -12.66
C ARG A 22 -9.74 -17.16 -11.56
N GLY A 23 -10.20 -16.90 -10.33
CA GLY A 23 -9.33 -16.88 -9.16
C GLY A 23 -8.35 -15.70 -9.13
N LEU A 24 -8.74 -14.56 -9.71
CA LEU A 24 -7.94 -13.33 -9.64
C LEU A 24 -7.67 -12.95 -8.18
N LYS A 25 -6.41 -12.64 -7.88
CA LYS A 25 -5.95 -12.23 -6.56
C LYS A 25 -5.29 -10.87 -6.64
N VAL A 26 -5.29 -10.16 -5.51
CA VAL A 26 -4.49 -8.94 -5.37
C VAL A 26 -3.02 -9.31 -5.46
N LEU A 27 -2.23 -8.48 -6.14
CA LEU A 27 -0.82 -8.70 -6.32
C LEU A 27 -0.04 -8.26 -5.07
N GLU A 28 0.02 -9.15 -4.08
CA GLU A 28 0.73 -8.94 -2.82
C GLU A 28 2.24 -9.18 -2.96
N GLY A 29 3.06 -8.49 -2.16
CA GLY A 29 4.51 -8.69 -2.14
C GLY A 29 5.24 -8.24 -3.40
N HIS A 30 4.63 -7.37 -4.21
CA HIS A 30 5.23 -6.79 -5.40
C HIS A 30 5.22 -5.26 -5.33
N PHE A 31 6.18 -4.67 -6.03
CA PHE A 31 6.36 -3.23 -6.17
C PHE A 31 6.26 -2.86 -7.63
N ILE A 32 5.66 -1.71 -7.90
CA ILE A 32 5.51 -1.18 -9.26
C ILE A 32 6.38 0.07 -9.41
N SER A 33 7.04 0.23 -10.55
CA SER A 33 7.85 1.42 -10.82
C SER A 33 6.97 2.67 -10.91
N GLU A 34 7.52 3.84 -10.61
CA GLU A 34 6.79 5.12 -10.66
C GLU A 34 6.14 5.38 -12.03
N SER A 35 6.88 5.10 -13.11
CA SER A 35 6.38 5.25 -14.48
C SER A 35 5.24 4.29 -14.81
N ALA A 36 5.32 3.04 -14.32
CA ALA A 36 4.26 2.06 -14.48
C ALA A 36 3.04 2.40 -13.61
N MET A 37 3.25 2.91 -12.39
CA MET A 37 2.17 3.41 -11.55
C MET A 37 1.45 4.58 -12.22
N SER A 38 2.17 5.54 -12.81
CA SER A 38 1.56 6.67 -13.52
C SER A 38 0.68 6.21 -14.69
N ARG A 39 1.17 5.26 -15.50
CA ARG A 39 0.37 4.62 -16.57
C ARG A 39 -0.83 3.86 -16.03
N LEU A 40 -0.63 3.09 -14.97
CA LEU A 40 -1.70 2.37 -14.27
C LEU A 40 -2.77 3.37 -13.85
N LEU A 41 -2.43 4.43 -13.11
CA LEU A 41 -3.38 5.46 -12.67
C LEU A 41 -4.16 6.08 -13.85
N ALA A 42 -3.53 6.23 -15.02
CA ALA A 42 -4.16 6.71 -16.26
C ALA A 42 -4.99 5.65 -17.03
N GLY A 43 -5.13 4.43 -16.50
CA GLY A 43 -5.86 3.34 -17.15
C GLY A 43 -5.09 2.67 -18.30
N GLN A 44 -3.80 2.96 -18.45
CA GLN A 44 -2.94 2.42 -19.50
C GLN A 44 -2.21 1.18 -18.98
N LEU A 45 -2.67 -0.01 -19.40
CA LEU A 45 -2.13 -1.29 -18.94
C LEU A 45 -1.10 -1.91 -19.90
N GLU A 46 -1.01 -1.41 -21.13
CA GLU A 46 -0.05 -1.91 -22.13
C GLU A 46 1.39 -1.80 -21.62
N GLY A 47 2.13 -2.91 -21.68
CA GLY A 47 3.52 -2.99 -21.20
C GLY A 47 3.66 -2.78 -19.68
N ILE A 48 2.63 -3.11 -18.89
CA ILE A 48 2.77 -3.38 -17.46
C ILE A 48 2.85 -4.89 -17.31
N SER A 49 4.06 -5.38 -17.13
CA SER A 49 4.40 -6.80 -17.06
C SER A 49 5.19 -7.11 -15.78
N HIS A 50 5.17 -8.37 -15.38
CA HIS A 50 6.09 -8.89 -14.37
C HIS A 50 7.51 -8.93 -14.94
N ALA A 51 8.51 -8.79 -14.06
CA ALA A 51 9.93 -8.91 -14.42
C ALA A 51 10.37 -10.28 -15.01
N HIS A 52 9.43 -11.18 -15.32
CA HIS A 52 9.65 -12.55 -15.83
C HIS A 52 9.11 -12.79 -17.24
N GLU A 53 8.43 -11.83 -17.86
CA GLU A 53 7.99 -11.99 -19.25
C GLU A 53 9.19 -11.79 -20.20
N GLU A 54 9.55 -12.85 -20.94
CA GLU A 54 10.65 -12.83 -21.89
C GLU A 54 10.47 -11.72 -22.93
N GLY A 55 11.48 -10.84 -23.06
CA GLY A 55 11.53 -9.81 -24.11
C GLY A 55 11.29 -8.37 -23.64
N ASP A 56 10.77 -8.14 -22.42
CA ASP A 56 10.61 -6.78 -21.88
C ASP A 56 11.81 -6.37 -21.02
N THR A 57 12.61 -5.43 -21.53
CA THR A 57 13.78 -4.90 -20.83
C THR A 57 13.44 -3.81 -19.81
N ARG A 58 12.18 -3.34 -19.76
CA ARG A 58 11.71 -2.35 -18.78
C ARG A 58 10.91 -3.04 -17.69
N LYS A 59 11.60 -3.51 -16.65
CA LYS A 59 10.98 -4.14 -15.48
C LYS A 59 10.01 -3.18 -14.78
N THR A 60 8.71 -3.42 -14.92
CA THR A 60 7.66 -2.55 -14.34
C THR A 60 7.14 -3.02 -12.99
N ILE A 61 7.05 -4.33 -12.78
CA ILE A 61 6.61 -4.95 -11.54
C ILE A 61 7.71 -5.86 -11.02
N TRP A 62 8.12 -5.64 -9.78
CA TRP A 62 9.22 -6.31 -9.11
C TRP A 62 8.70 -7.06 -7.88
N PRO A 63 8.96 -8.37 -7.75
CA PRO A 63 8.67 -9.05 -6.51
C PRO A 63 9.62 -8.56 -5.39
N ALA A 64 9.11 -8.49 -4.17
CA ALA A 64 9.92 -8.14 -3.00
C ALA A 64 11.02 -9.17 -2.78
N PHE A 65 10.68 -10.45 -2.89
CA PHE A 65 11.55 -11.61 -2.72
C PHE A 65 11.47 -12.52 -3.96
N PRO A 66 12.52 -13.29 -4.27
CA PRO A 66 12.44 -14.26 -5.35
C PRO A 66 11.32 -15.28 -5.08
N PRO A 67 10.61 -15.77 -6.12
CA PRO A 67 9.71 -16.90 -5.98
C PRO A 67 10.44 -18.11 -5.39
N GLU A 68 9.69 -18.94 -4.68
CA GLU A 68 10.24 -20.11 -4.01
C GLU A 68 11.01 -21.00 -4.99
N GLY A 69 12.26 -21.30 -4.64
CA GLY A 69 13.16 -22.13 -5.46
C GLY A 69 13.75 -21.46 -6.71
N LYS A 70 13.50 -20.16 -6.95
CA LYS A 70 13.96 -19.43 -8.14
C LYS A 70 14.80 -18.20 -7.77
N LEU A 71 15.99 -18.42 -7.21
CA LEU A 71 16.84 -17.34 -6.68
C LEU A 71 17.39 -16.41 -7.78
N GLU A 72 17.52 -16.92 -9.00
CA GLU A 72 17.99 -16.22 -10.19
C GLU A 72 17.03 -15.13 -10.69
N ILE A 73 15.78 -15.16 -10.23
CA ILE A 73 14.77 -14.18 -10.59
C ILE A 73 15.12 -12.79 -10.01
N PRO A 74 15.01 -11.71 -10.81
CA PRO A 74 15.12 -10.35 -10.30
C PRO A 74 14.06 -10.04 -9.22
N ALA A 75 14.51 -9.74 -8.01
CA ALA A 75 13.70 -9.28 -6.88
C ALA A 75 14.38 -8.09 -6.19
N LEU A 76 13.71 -7.48 -5.20
CA LEU A 76 14.25 -6.34 -4.47
C LEU A 76 15.11 -6.74 -3.25
N ALA A 77 14.83 -7.88 -2.66
CA ALA A 77 15.48 -8.37 -1.45
C ALA A 77 15.49 -9.91 -1.43
N ASP A 78 16.30 -10.45 -0.52
CA ASP A 78 16.35 -11.88 -0.21
C ASP A 78 16.01 -12.09 1.27
N LEU A 79 15.48 -13.26 1.60
CA LEU A 79 15.28 -13.70 2.99
C LEU A 79 16.50 -14.51 3.44
N GLU A 80 17.12 -14.08 4.53
CA GLU A 80 18.30 -14.72 5.10
C GLU A 80 17.98 -15.31 6.47
N PHE A 81 17.89 -16.64 6.51
CA PHE A 81 17.59 -17.37 7.73
C PHE A 81 18.83 -17.51 8.61
N HIS A 82 18.69 -17.13 9.87
CA HIS A 82 19.72 -17.27 10.90
C HIS A 82 19.19 -18.08 12.07
N VAL A 83 20.04 -18.93 12.62
CA VAL A 83 19.79 -19.67 13.85
C VAL A 83 20.76 -19.17 14.91
N GLY A 84 20.25 -18.81 16.08
CA GLY A 84 21.03 -18.38 17.23
C GLY A 84 20.81 -19.28 18.43
N LEU A 85 21.79 -19.30 19.33
CA LEU A 85 21.73 -20.06 20.59
C LEU A 85 22.18 -19.21 21.77
N GLY A 86 21.49 -19.33 22.90
CA GLY A 86 21.94 -18.78 24.18
C GLY A 86 23.10 -19.59 24.74
N ARG A 87 24.16 -18.90 25.19
CA ARG A 87 25.36 -19.53 25.74
C ARG A 87 25.66 -18.98 27.13
N ASP A 88 25.94 -19.89 28.06
CA ASP A 88 26.52 -19.51 29.34
C ASP A 88 27.99 -19.13 29.11
N ASN A 89 28.35 -17.88 29.44
CA ASN A 89 29.70 -17.38 29.18
C ASN A 89 30.79 -18.01 30.06
N ALA A 90 30.43 -18.49 31.25
CA ALA A 90 31.37 -19.13 32.17
C ALA A 90 31.66 -20.58 31.73
N THR A 91 30.62 -21.35 31.40
CA THR A 91 30.78 -22.77 31.03
C THR A 91 31.01 -22.98 29.54
N ARG A 92 30.75 -21.95 28.71
CA ARG A 92 30.75 -22.00 27.24
C ARG A 92 29.79 -23.04 26.66
N ARG A 93 28.82 -23.52 27.43
CA ARG A 93 27.78 -24.46 26.99
C ARG A 93 26.53 -23.72 26.53
N HIS A 94 25.74 -24.37 25.69
CA HIS A 94 24.42 -23.87 25.33
C HIS A 94 23.52 -23.92 26.57
N VAL A 95 22.55 -23.00 26.60
CA VAL A 95 21.48 -23.00 27.60
C VAL A 95 20.27 -23.69 26.97
N ASP A 96 19.74 -24.70 27.67
CA ASP A 96 18.56 -25.43 27.22
C ASP A 96 17.38 -24.48 26.97
N GLY A 97 16.65 -24.71 25.88
CA GLY A 97 15.50 -23.88 25.49
C GLY A 97 15.84 -22.53 24.85
N MET A 98 17.13 -22.16 24.75
CA MET A 98 17.56 -20.88 24.17
C MET A 98 18.00 -21.02 22.70
N LEU A 99 17.30 -21.83 21.90
CA LEU A 99 17.49 -21.92 20.45
C LEU A 99 16.43 -21.05 19.75
N TYR A 100 16.85 -20.16 18.86
CA TYR A 100 15.92 -19.31 18.10
C TYR A 100 16.30 -19.22 16.63
N GLY A 101 15.31 -18.94 15.79
CA GLY A 101 15.48 -18.71 14.36
C GLY A 101 14.85 -17.39 13.95
N ILE A 102 15.50 -16.65 13.06
CA ILE A 102 15.00 -15.40 12.50
C ILE A 102 15.24 -15.37 10.99
N SER A 103 14.32 -14.75 10.25
CA SER A 103 14.52 -14.43 8.84
C SER A 103 14.77 -12.95 8.70
N LEU A 104 15.98 -12.58 8.27
CA LEU A 104 16.36 -11.20 8.00
C LEU A 104 16.04 -10.85 6.54
N ILE A 105 15.69 -9.59 6.30
CA ILE A 105 15.53 -9.05 4.95
C ILE A 105 16.87 -8.46 4.51
N ARG A 106 17.46 -9.03 3.46
CA ARG A 106 18.69 -8.52 2.84
C ARG A 106 18.34 -7.81 1.54
N LEU A 107 18.40 -6.48 1.54
CA LEU A 107 18.19 -5.70 0.32
C LEU A 107 19.27 -6.03 -0.72
N ARG A 108 18.88 -6.20 -1.98
CA ARG A 108 19.84 -6.44 -3.08
C ARG A 108 20.60 -5.16 -3.42
N PRO A 109 21.81 -5.27 -4.04
CA PRO A 109 22.58 -4.09 -4.45
C PRO A 109 21.75 -3.11 -5.29
N GLY A 110 21.85 -1.82 -4.95
CA GLY A 110 21.08 -0.76 -5.61
C GLY A 110 19.67 -0.56 -5.07
N VAL A 111 19.17 -1.42 -4.18
CA VAL A 111 17.87 -1.23 -3.51
C VAL A 111 18.05 -0.45 -2.22
N ARG A 112 17.20 0.55 -2.03
CA ARG A 112 17.13 1.37 -0.81
C ARG A 112 15.70 1.39 -0.31
N PHE A 113 15.53 1.47 1.01
CA PHE A 113 14.25 1.76 1.63
C PHE A 113 14.13 3.27 1.80
N ALA A 114 13.02 3.85 1.36
CA ALA A 114 12.80 5.29 1.40
C ALA A 114 11.44 5.59 2.03
N VAL A 115 11.38 6.69 2.77
CA VAL A 115 10.14 7.22 3.34
C VAL A 115 10.06 8.71 3.03
N ARG A 116 8.83 9.18 2.81
CA ARG A 116 8.52 10.60 2.71
C ARG A 116 8.17 11.09 4.11
N VAL A 117 8.72 12.23 4.52
CA VAL A 117 8.36 12.87 5.78
C VAL A 117 8.08 14.33 5.50
N GLU A 118 7.06 14.88 6.16
CA GLU A 118 6.71 16.30 6.11
C GLU A 118 6.62 16.87 7.53
N GLY A 119 6.70 18.19 7.66
CA GLY A 119 6.60 18.86 8.97
C GLY A 119 7.83 18.71 9.87
N VAL A 120 8.98 18.30 9.32
CA VAL A 120 10.26 18.19 10.04
C VAL A 120 11.12 19.41 9.74
N ASP A 121 11.50 20.12 10.78
CA ASP A 121 12.33 21.32 10.70
C ASP A 121 13.68 21.03 10.01
N GLU A 122 14.02 21.80 8.97
CA GLU A 122 15.28 21.65 8.21
C GLU A 122 16.53 21.74 9.10
N ARG A 123 16.44 22.45 10.23
CA ARG A 123 17.56 22.61 11.18
C ARG A 123 17.93 21.31 11.89
N ILE A 124 17.01 20.34 11.96
CA ILE A 124 17.28 19.02 12.54
C ILE A 124 17.56 17.96 11.47
N HIS A 125 17.63 18.36 10.19
CA HIS A 125 18.01 17.44 9.14
C HIS A 125 19.50 17.07 9.32
N PRO A 126 19.84 15.77 9.14
CA PRO A 126 21.22 15.31 9.02
C PRO A 126 22.01 16.20 8.06
N GLN A 127 23.10 16.82 8.54
CA GLN A 127 23.92 17.72 7.72
C GLN A 127 24.96 16.97 6.88
N ASP A 128 25.25 15.73 7.26
CA ASP A 128 26.24 14.85 6.67
C ASP A 128 25.69 13.43 6.48
N GLU A 129 26.05 12.78 5.37
CA GLU A 129 25.55 11.45 4.96
C GLU A 129 26.04 10.29 5.86
N THR A 130 26.62 10.59 7.02
CA THR A 130 27.24 9.62 7.93
C THR A 130 26.33 9.17 9.07
N ILE A 131 25.09 9.67 9.15
CA ILE A 131 24.20 9.29 10.24
C ILE A 131 23.79 7.82 10.13
N ILE A 132 24.06 7.07 11.21
CA ILE A 132 23.68 5.67 11.36
C ILE A 132 22.64 5.58 12.48
N VAL A 133 21.49 4.98 12.19
CA VAL A 133 20.38 4.81 13.14
C VAL A 133 19.99 3.34 13.28
N PRO A 134 19.49 2.91 14.46
CA PRO A 134 18.82 1.63 14.60
C PRO A 134 17.55 1.61 13.73
N LEU A 135 17.38 0.55 12.93
CA LEU A 135 16.17 0.35 12.12
C LEU A 135 15.79 -1.14 12.11
N GLY A 136 14.56 -1.43 12.53
CA GLY A 136 14.05 -2.79 12.64
C GLY A 136 14.41 -3.46 13.97
N GLY A 137 14.42 -4.79 13.97
CA GLY A 137 14.76 -5.62 15.15
C GLY A 137 16.24 -5.93 15.27
N GLU A 138 16.62 -6.70 16.30
CA GLU A 138 17.97 -7.28 16.46
C GLU A 138 19.14 -6.29 16.38
N GLY A 139 18.91 -5.03 16.76
CA GLY A 139 19.94 -3.97 16.77
C GLY A 139 20.53 -3.66 15.39
N LYS A 140 19.82 -3.96 14.29
CA LYS A 140 20.30 -3.64 12.94
C LYS A 140 20.38 -2.14 12.74
N LEU A 141 21.41 -1.74 12.01
CA LEU A 141 21.75 -0.35 11.75
C LEU A 141 21.51 -0.02 10.27
N ALA A 142 21.00 1.18 10.01
CA ALA A 142 20.81 1.73 8.68
C ALA A 142 21.49 3.09 8.58
N ARG A 143 22.10 3.37 7.42
CA ARG A 143 22.56 4.72 7.09
C ARG A 143 21.38 5.56 6.65
N LEU A 144 21.19 6.71 7.30
CA LEU A 144 20.15 7.68 6.98
C LEU A 144 20.72 8.72 6.01
N VAL A 145 20.00 8.95 4.91
CA VAL A 145 20.30 10.01 3.94
C VAL A 145 19.01 10.79 3.71
N VAL A 146 19.09 12.11 3.76
CA VAL A 146 17.99 13.00 3.41
C VAL A 146 18.24 13.53 2.01
N ASP A 147 17.21 13.48 1.18
CA ASP A 147 17.22 13.92 -0.21
C ASP A 147 15.91 14.67 -0.48
N ASP A 148 15.88 15.46 -1.53
CA ASP A 148 14.68 16.18 -1.94
C ASP A 148 13.54 15.20 -2.24
N ALA A 149 12.35 15.56 -1.77
CA ALA A 149 11.15 14.77 -2.01
C ALA A 149 10.85 14.70 -3.52
N ARG A 150 11.04 13.52 -4.11
CA ARG A 150 10.61 13.25 -5.50
C ARG A 150 9.10 13.44 -5.64
N PRO A 151 8.56 13.90 -6.78
CA PRO A 151 7.10 13.96 -6.94
C PRO A 151 6.46 12.57 -6.78
N TRP A 152 5.19 12.54 -6.37
CA TRP A 152 4.41 11.31 -6.45
C TRP A 152 4.18 10.92 -7.93
N PRO A 153 3.90 9.63 -8.22
CA PRO A 153 3.54 9.21 -9.58
C PRO A 153 2.47 10.12 -10.17
N LYS A 154 2.69 10.59 -11.40
CA LYS A 154 1.81 11.59 -12.02
C LYS A 154 0.37 11.08 -12.08
N ARG A 155 -0.56 11.81 -11.46
CA ARG A 155 -2.00 11.58 -11.63
C ARG A 155 -2.45 11.85 -13.06
N PRO A 156 -3.44 11.13 -13.59
CA PRO A 156 -4.05 11.47 -14.86
C PRO A 156 -4.89 12.74 -14.76
N GLU A 157 -5.25 13.27 -15.92
CA GLU A 157 -6.34 14.22 -16.04
C GLU A 157 -7.68 13.49 -15.83
N LEU A 158 -8.49 14.00 -14.90
CA LEU A 158 -9.82 13.44 -14.63
C LEU A 158 -10.81 14.06 -15.61
N LYS A 159 -11.63 13.21 -16.23
CA LYS A 159 -12.64 13.64 -17.20
C LYS A 159 -14.04 13.47 -16.62
N THR A 160 -14.86 14.50 -16.82
CA THR A 160 -16.28 14.45 -16.47
C THR A 160 -17.03 13.62 -17.50
N GLY A 161 -17.83 12.66 -17.03
CA GLY A 161 -18.75 11.90 -17.88
C GLY A 161 -19.89 12.76 -18.41
N ALA A 162 -20.57 12.29 -19.46
CA ALA A 162 -21.72 12.99 -20.03
C ALA A 162 -22.90 13.15 -19.03
N ASP A 163 -22.91 12.35 -17.97
CA ASP A 163 -23.86 12.38 -16.86
C ASP A 163 -23.48 13.38 -15.75
N GLY A 164 -22.44 14.20 -15.97
CA GLY A 164 -21.96 15.17 -14.98
C GLY A 164 -21.23 14.54 -13.81
N LYS A 165 -20.88 13.25 -13.88
CA LYS A 165 -20.13 12.55 -12.83
C LYS A 165 -18.66 12.42 -13.15
N LEU A 166 -17.84 12.51 -12.11
CA LEU A 166 -16.42 12.14 -12.14
C LEU A 166 -16.26 10.71 -11.67
N ARG A 167 -15.53 9.91 -12.44
CA ARG A 167 -15.16 8.54 -12.12
C ARG A 167 -13.67 8.48 -11.87
N PHE A 168 -13.31 8.15 -10.64
CA PHE A 168 -11.92 8.08 -10.21
C PHE A 168 -11.73 6.92 -9.24
N ARG A 169 -10.51 6.41 -9.18
CA ARG A 169 -10.14 5.34 -8.27
C ARG A 169 -9.07 5.82 -7.30
N ILE A 170 -9.17 5.31 -6.09
CA ILE A 170 -8.22 5.52 -5.02
C ILE A 170 -7.39 4.25 -4.91
N VAL A 171 -6.07 4.36 -5.07
CA VAL A 171 -5.12 3.26 -4.88
C VAL A 171 -4.37 3.49 -3.57
N LEU A 172 -4.53 2.58 -2.62
CA LEU A 172 -3.73 2.60 -1.39
C LEU A 172 -2.30 2.16 -1.69
N THR A 173 -1.30 2.97 -1.36
CA THR A 173 0.12 2.59 -1.51
C THR A 173 0.75 2.18 -0.18
N THR A 174 0.10 2.49 0.93
CA THR A 174 0.44 1.97 2.26
C THR A 174 -0.81 1.35 2.90
N PRO A 175 -0.65 0.44 3.88
CA PRO A 175 -1.78 -0.13 4.59
C PRO A 175 -2.63 0.94 5.26
N ALA A 176 -3.95 0.72 5.37
CA ALA A 176 -4.86 1.69 5.97
C ALA A 176 -5.63 1.08 7.15
N CYS A 177 -5.66 1.79 8.27
CA CYS A 177 -6.52 1.46 9.40
C CYS A 177 -7.89 2.10 9.16
N MET A 178 -8.87 1.28 8.80
CA MET A 178 -10.23 1.72 8.48
C MET A 178 -11.17 1.47 9.67
N PRO A 179 -11.77 2.51 10.26
CA PRO A 179 -12.59 2.34 11.47
C PRO A 179 -13.92 1.63 11.16
N GLU A 180 -14.50 1.87 9.98
CA GLU A 180 -15.83 1.39 9.65
C GLU A 180 -15.77 0.03 8.95
N LYS A 181 -16.34 -1.00 9.61
CA LYS A 181 -16.39 -2.39 9.13
C LYS A 181 -15.01 -2.97 8.71
N GLY A 182 -13.91 -2.35 9.14
CA GLY A 182 -12.53 -2.75 8.81
C GLY A 182 -12.04 -2.42 7.40
N TRP A 183 -12.85 -1.77 6.56
CA TRP A 183 -12.46 -1.46 5.17
C TRP A 183 -13.03 -0.14 4.62
N LEU A 184 -14.04 0.44 5.27
CA LEU A 184 -14.64 1.70 4.85
C LEU A 184 -13.91 2.88 5.51
N PRO A 185 -13.69 3.98 4.76
CA PRO A 185 -13.22 5.22 5.36
C PRO A 185 -14.22 5.74 6.39
N GLU A 186 -13.73 6.52 7.34
CA GLU A 186 -14.56 7.12 8.39
C GLU A 186 -15.72 7.95 7.80
N GLY A 187 -16.92 7.81 8.37
CA GLY A 187 -18.10 8.56 7.96
C GLY A 187 -18.76 8.08 6.66
N PHE A 188 -18.28 7.01 6.03
CA PHE A 188 -18.96 6.41 4.89
C PHE A 188 -20.10 5.50 5.34
N VAL A 189 -21.29 5.74 4.79
CA VAL A 189 -22.52 5.00 5.12
C VAL A 189 -23.05 4.29 3.89
N GLU A 190 -23.76 3.19 4.13
CA GLU A 190 -24.42 2.43 3.07
C GLU A 190 -25.54 3.23 2.42
N GLY A 191 -25.62 3.18 1.10
CA GLY A 191 -26.66 3.79 0.28
C GLY A 191 -26.87 3.00 -1.00
N ARG A 192 -27.75 3.51 -1.87
CA ARG A 192 -28.07 2.90 -3.16
C ARG A 192 -27.99 3.91 -4.30
N GLY A 193 -27.54 3.43 -5.45
CA GLY A 193 -27.64 4.17 -6.71
C GLY A 193 -29.04 4.11 -7.30
N ILE A 194 -29.26 4.89 -8.36
CA ILE A 194 -30.50 4.88 -9.15
C ILE A 194 -30.76 3.50 -9.77
N ASP A 195 -29.67 2.78 -10.07
CA ASP A 195 -29.66 1.40 -10.55
C ASP A 195 -29.96 0.35 -9.45
N GLY A 196 -30.29 0.78 -8.23
CA GLY A 196 -30.55 -0.10 -7.09
C GLY A 196 -29.31 -0.73 -6.46
N GLY A 197 -28.16 -0.63 -7.13
CA GLY A 197 -26.88 -1.15 -6.67
C GLY A 197 -26.39 -0.43 -5.41
N LEU A 198 -25.85 -1.19 -4.47
CA LEU A 198 -25.23 -0.71 -3.24
C LEU A 198 -24.01 0.17 -3.53
N ARG A 199 -23.89 1.22 -2.75
CA ARG A 199 -22.79 2.18 -2.76
C ARG A 199 -22.54 2.65 -1.34
N TRP A 200 -21.34 3.16 -1.06
CA TRP A 200 -21.03 3.76 0.23
C TRP A 200 -20.76 5.23 0.04
N GLN A 201 -21.61 6.08 0.61
CA GLN A 201 -21.58 7.52 0.43
C GLN A 201 -20.92 8.17 1.64
N GLY A 202 -20.06 9.14 1.40
CA GLY A 202 -19.37 9.84 2.48
C GLY A 202 -18.58 11.04 1.99
N CYS A 203 -17.87 11.67 2.92
CA CYS A 203 -17.03 12.82 2.67
C CYS A 203 -15.58 12.48 3.01
N LEU A 204 -14.72 12.40 2.00
CA LEU A 204 -13.30 12.15 2.18
C LEU A 204 -12.54 13.48 2.10
N GLN A 205 -12.06 13.99 3.23
CA GLN A 205 -11.30 15.24 3.31
C GLN A 205 -12.00 16.43 2.60
N GLY A 206 -13.32 16.56 2.78
CA GLY A 206 -14.13 17.61 2.14
C GLY A 206 -14.66 17.25 0.75
N VAL A 207 -14.34 16.07 0.21
CA VAL A 207 -14.84 15.58 -1.07
C VAL A 207 -16.01 14.63 -0.85
N GLU A 208 -17.21 15.08 -1.24
CA GLU A 208 -18.39 14.22 -1.29
C GLU A 208 -18.26 13.22 -2.45
N CYS A 209 -18.26 11.93 -2.12
CA CYS A 209 -18.17 10.87 -3.11
C CYS A 209 -18.86 9.58 -2.65
N SER A 210 -19.06 8.68 -3.60
CA SER A 210 -19.60 7.35 -3.39
C SER A 210 -18.60 6.29 -3.82
N ILE A 211 -18.28 5.34 -2.95
CA ILE A 211 -17.58 4.11 -3.31
C ILE A 211 -18.60 3.19 -3.97
N VAL A 212 -18.33 2.81 -5.22
CA VAL A 212 -19.19 1.95 -6.04
C VAL A 212 -18.73 0.49 -6.00
N SER A 213 -17.42 0.28 -5.88
CA SER A 213 -16.80 -1.04 -5.86
C SER A 213 -15.42 -0.94 -5.22
N ALA A 214 -14.87 -2.06 -4.75
CA ALA A 214 -13.51 -2.12 -4.25
C ALA A 214 -12.84 -3.47 -4.58
N CYS A 215 -11.54 -3.44 -4.83
CA CYS A 215 -10.66 -4.60 -4.88
C CYS A 215 -9.77 -4.57 -3.64
N ILE A 216 -10.08 -5.38 -2.63
CA ILE A 216 -9.37 -5.39 -1.34
C ILE A 216 -8.76 -6.76 -1.11
N GLY A 217 -7.47 -6.77 -0.73
CA GLY A 217 -6.74 -7.99 -0.41
C GLY A 217 -7.11 -8.52 0.98
N LYS A 218 -6.40 -9.53 1.46
CA LYS A 218 -6.62 -10.03 2.82
C LYS A 218 -6.21 -8.96 3.85
N ALA A 219 -7.00 -8.82 4.91
CA ALA A 219 -6.65 -7.91 6.00
C ALA A 219 -5.26 -8.26 6.57
N VAL A 220 -4.43 -7.24 6.75
CA VAL A 220 -3.07 -7.39 7.28
C VAL A 220 -3.09 -7.01 8.76
N PRO A 221 -2.84 -7.95 9.69
CA PRO A 221 -2.82 -7.63 11.11
C PRO A 221 -1.52 -6.88 11.43
N MET A 222 -1.64 -5.65 11.94
CA MET A 222 -0.50 -4.83 12.33
C MET A 222 -0.61 -4.43 13.79
N GLY A 223 0.49 -4.59 14.51
CA GLY A 223 0.64 -4.17 15.89
C GLY A 223 1.93 -3.36 16.04
N GLY A 224 2.72 -3.68 17.05
CA GLY A 224 4.02 -3.09 17.25
C GLY A 224 4.41 -3.09 18.71
N TRP A 225 5.47 -2.36 19.04
CA TRP A 225 5.94 -2.21 20.41
C TRP A 225 5.86 -0.74 20.83
N ASN A 226 5.21 -0.48 21.96
CA ASN A 226 5.25 0.84 22.59
C ASN A 226 6.54 0.95 23.42
N MET A 227 7.54 1.65 22.88
CA MET A 227 8.82 1.87 23.55
C MET A 227 8.69 2.65 24.86
N ALA A 228 7.75 3.61 24.93
CA ALA A 228 7.58 4.45 26.12
C ALA A 228 6.96 3.67 27.29
N GLU A 229 6.03 2.77 26.99
CA GLU A 229 5.34 1.96 28.01
C GLU A 229 5.93 0.55 28.17
N GLY A 230 6.91 0.16 27.34
CA GLY A 230 7.53 -1.15 27.37
C GLY A 230 6.58 -2.32 27.14
N ARG A 231 5.56 -2.16 26.28
CA ARG A 231 4.54 -3.20 26.03
C ARG A 231 4.09 -3.30 24.56
N PRO A 232 3.52 -4.44 24.12
CA PRO A 232 2.94 -4.55 22.79
C PRO A 232 1.78 -3.57 22.55
N ARG A 233 1.67 -3.07 21.32
CA ARG A 233 0.47 -2.38 20.83
C ARG A 233 -0.60 -3.41 20.45
N PRO A 234 -1.91 -3.11 20.61
CA PRO A 234 -2.98 -3.97 20.15
C PRO A 234 -2.84 -4.31 18.66
N LEU A 235 -3.10 -5.56 18.31
CA LEU A 235 -3.11 -6.02 16.92
C LEU A 235 -4.40 -5.53 16.25
N GLN A 236 -4.27 -4.79 15.15
CA GLN A 236 -5.40 -4.21 14.42
C GLN A 236 -5.39 -4.65 12.95
N PRO A 237 -6.55 -5.00 12.37
CA PRO A 237 -6.64 -5.33 10.96
C PRO A 237 -6.47 -4.06 10.12
N HIS A 238 -5.64 -4.12 9.09
CA HIS A 238 -5.45 -3.05 8.12
C HIS A 238 -5.85 -3.53 6.73
N VAL A 239 -6.43 -2.62 5.94
CA VAL A 239 -6.58 -2.80 4.50
C VAL A 239 -5.18 -2.81 3.88
N PRO A 240 -4.80 -3.82 3.08
CA PRO A 240 -3.46 -3.90 2.51
C PRO A 240 -3.18 -2.80 1.50
N ALA A 241 -1.91 -2.42 1.38
CA ALA A 241 -1.42 -1.67 0.22
C ALA A 241 -1.73 -2.42 -1.08
N GLY A 242 -1.98 -1.67 -2.16
CA GLY A 242 -2.46 -2.19 -3.44
C GLY A 242 -3.98 -2.32 -3.54
N SER A 243 -4.73 -2.13 -2.44
CA SER A 243 -6.19 -2.10 -2.48
C SER A 243 -6.70 -0.89 -3.28
N VAL A 244 -7.80 -1.09 -4.02
CA VAL A 244 -8.36 -0.10 -4.93
C VAL A 244 -9.83 0.14 -4.61
N TYR A 245 -10.21 1.40 -4.48
CA TYR A 245 -11.61 1.83 -4.34
C TYR A 245 -12.02 2.56 -5.62
N PHE A 246 -13.14 2.15 -6.22
CA PHE A 246 -13.72 2.81 -7.39
C PHE A 246 -14.81 3.75 -6.91
N CYS A 247 -14.63 5.04 -7.17
CA CYS A 247 -15.48 6.11 -6.65
C CYS A 247 -16.16 6.90 -7.77
N GLU A 248 -17.32 7.45 -7.44
CA GLU A 248 -18.04 8.44 -8.22
C GLU A 248 -18.29 9.70 -7.39
N ALA A 249 -18.20 10.87 -8.02
CA ALA A 249 -18.50 12.15 -7.41
C ALA A 249 -19.14 13.09 -8.42
N ASP A 250 -19.72 14.19 -7.96
CA ASP A 250 -20.17 15.26 -8.85
C ASP A 250 -18.99 15.97 -9.53
N ALA A 251 -19.18 16.46 -10.76
CA ALA A 251 -18.15 17.19 -11.50
C ALA A 251 -17.61 18.43 -10.75
N SER A 252 -18.44 19.06 -9.92
CA SER A 252 -18.02 20.20 -9.08
C SER A 252 -16.88 19.85 -8.12
N GLN A 253 -16.71 18.58 -7.76
CA GLN A 253 -15.69 18.11 -6.82
C GLN A 253 -14.30 17.94 -7.44
N ILE A 254 -14.11 18.23 -8.74
CA ILE A 254 -12.86 17.92 -9.47
C ILE A 254 -11.59 18.42 -8.77
N LYS A 255 -11.59 19.66 -8.27
CA LYS A 255 -10.42 20.24 -7.59
C LYS A 255 -10.13 19.53 -6.26
N GLY A 256 -11.18 19.22 -5.49
CA GLY A 256 -11.05 18.47 -4.24
C GLY A 256 -10.46 17.09 -4.49
N ILE A 257 -10.98 16.35 -5.48
CA ILE A 257 -10.47 15.02 -5.85
C ILE A 257 -9.00 15.09 -6.30
N GLN A 258 -8.63 16.12 -7.06
CA GLN A 258 -7.24 16.32 -7.47
C GLN A 258 -6.30 16.55 -6.27
N ASN A 259 -6.79 17.20 -5.21
CA ASN A 259 -6.03 17.45 -3.98
C ASN A 259 -5.93 16.20 -3.08
N LEU A 260 -6.77 15.19 -3.26
CA LEU A 260 -6.62 13.90 -2.58
C LEU A 260 -5.40 13.10 -3.07
N HIS A 261 -4.82 13.45 -4.22
CA HIS A 261 -3.68 12.72 -4.75
C HIS A 261 -2.43 12.95 -3.89
N GLY A 262 -1.91 11.87 -3.31
CA GLY A 262 -0.79 11.93 -2.36
C GLY A 262 -1.22 12.27 -0.94
N SER A 263 -2.53 12.29 -0.64
CA SER A 263 -3.04 12.45 0.71
C SER A 263 -3.20 11.09 1.42
N HIS A 264 -3.92 11.08 2.54
CA HIS A 264 -4.12 9.90 3.37
C HIS A 264 -5.60 9.65 3.71
N MET A 265 -5.95 8.39 3.92
CA MET A 265 -7.30 7.91 4.23
C MET A 265 -7.27 6.89 5.37
N GLY A 266 -8.13 7.07 6.37
CA GLY A 266 -8.19 6.23 7.57
C GLY A 266 -7.46 6.84 8.77
N GLN A 267 -7.09 6.00 9.74
CA GLN A 267 -6.46 6.43 11.00
C GLN A 267 -4.93 6.30 10.96
N ASN A 268 -4.26 6.95 11.92
CA ASN A 268 -2.80 6.91 12.09
C ASN A 268 -2.01 7.41 10.87
N THR A 269 -2.58 8.36 10.12
CA THR A 269 -2.00 8.90 8.88
C THR A 269 -0.63 9.56 9.08
N ALA A 270 -0.41 10.18 10.24
CA ALA A 270 0.89 10.75 10.62
C ALA A 270 2.02 9.71 10.72
N LEU A 271 1.70 8.41 10.84
CA LEU A 271 2.68 7.32 10.79
C LEU A 271 2.91 6.79 9.36
N GLY A 272 2.28 7.41 8.36
CA GLY A 272 2.37 7.01 6.95
C GLY A 272 1.30 6.01 6.51
N PHE A 273 0.37 5.62 7.38
CA PHE A 273 -0.74 4.75 7.00
C PHE A 273 -1.74 5.45 6.08
N GLY A 274 -2.37 4.66 5.21
CA GLY A 274 -3.48 5.11 4.38
C GLY A 274 -3.11 6.04 3.26
N HIS A 275 -1.85 6.10 2.82
CA HIS A 275 -1.44 6.96 1.71
C HIS A 275 -2.13 6.53 0.41
N ILE A 276 -2.67 7.50 -0.33
CA ILE A 276 -3.50 7.25 -1.51
C ILE A 276 -2.99 7.95 -2.77
N LEU A 277 -3.16 7.28 -3.90
CA LEU A 277 -3.00 7.86 -5.23
C LEU A 277 -4.32 7.83 -6.00
N ILE A 278 -4.61 8.92 -6.70
CA ILE A 278 -5.80 9.05 -7.54
C ILE A 278 -5.51 8.66 -8.99
N GLY A 279 -6.37 7.82 -9.57
CA GLY A 279 -6.38 7.45 -10.98
C GLY A 279 -7.79 7.56 -11.59
N CYS A 280 -7.91 7.31 -12.89
CA CYS A 280 -9.19 7.18 -13.59
C CYS A 280 -9.63 5.71 -13.70
N TRP A 281 -10.91 5.46 -13.97
CA TRP A 281 -11.45 4.14 -14.31
C TRP A 281 -12.63 4.21 -15.26
#